data_AF-A0A923R8X3-F1
#
_entry.id   AF-A0A923R8X3-F1
#
_cell.length_a   1.000
_cell.length_b   1.000
_cell.length_c   1.000
_cell.angle_alpha   90.00
_cell.angle_beta   90.00
_cell.angle_gamma   90.00
#
_symmetry.space_group_name_H-M   'P 1'
#
loop_
_entity.id
_entity.type
_entity.pdbx_description
1 polymer ?
#
loop_
_entity_poly.entity_id
_entity_poly.type
_entity_poly.pdbx_seq_one_letter_code
_entity_poly.pdbx_strand_id
1 'polypeptide(L)'
;MKVFSKFGLFTAFTVMANLALSACEVTPYGADVAPDYCKSLSIRTNIQKLKSLEQANPSKQNFKVAIIADSHVNSDSLARAVERINRRSDIDFVMILGDLTDQGLESQYQFTCKNLSKFEKPFISVIGNHDSLSNGKLLWTQYFGDASKGFDGYNYSFSYLGTKFIAYNDNGFEFQNVPDQSFIQREAAISAGEVRNHTVAASHVQPNSEVHTDPVFRANFLQMLANSKIDMTIHGHRHSFFYDKDAFNNNHYVVAWTKDESWGVMNISPSKIVMENCTGDTCMVVEPN
;
A
#
# COMPACT_ATOMS: atom_id res chain seq x y z
N MET A 1 14.96 -84.38 27.19
CA MET A 1 16.20 -83.58 27.16
C MET A 1 15.84 -82.17 26.71
N LYS A 2 16.00 -81.17 27.59
CA LYS A 2 15.94 -79.74 27.22
C LYS A 2 17.22 -79.38 26.47
N VAL A 3 17.15 -78.58 25.39
CA VAL A 3 18.01 -77.39 25.17
C VAL A 3 17.27 -76.42 24.22
N PHE A 4 17.25 -75.15 24.61
CA PHE A 4 16.74 -73.99 23.88
C PHE A 4 17.64 -73.61 22.70
N SER A 5 17.08 -73.01 21.64
CA SER A 5 17.66 -71.76 21.12
C SER A 5 16.59 -70.92 20.41
N LYS A 6 16.44 -69.68 20.89
CA LYS A 6 15.70 -68.59 20.25
C LYS A 6 16.62 -68.01 19.18
N PHE A 7 16.18 -67.90 17.94
CA PHE A 7 16.77 -66.99 16.95
C PHE A 7 15.69 -66.52 15.98
N GLY A 8 15.56 -65.20 15.82
CA GLY A 8 14.93 -64.58 14.65
C GLY A 8 13.44 -64.27 14.74
N LEU A 9 13.02 -63.50 15.74
CA LEU A 9 11.86 -62.61 15.59
C LEU A 9 12.29 -61.45 14.66
N PHE A 10 11.37 -60.94 13.84
CA PHE A 10 11.48 -59.73 13.01
C PHE A 10 12.21 -59.82 11.65
N THR A 11 11.61 -60.51 10.68
CA THR A 11 11.89 -60.28 9.25
C THR A 11 10.61 -60.40 8.43
N ALA A 12 9.62 -59.55 8.69
CA ALA A 12 8.50 -59.33 7.76
C ALA A 12 7.67 -58.07 8.07
N PHE A 13 8.24 -57.07 8.74
CA PHE A 13 7.51 -55.83 9.08
C PHE A 13 8.32 -54.58 8.73
N THR A 14 8.89 -54.54 7.52
CA THR A 14 9.60 -53.33 7.05
C THR A 14 9.67 -53.23 5.53
N VAL A 15 8.58 -53.49 4.81
CA VAL A 15 8.53 -53.22 3.35
C VAL A 15 7.28 -52.45 2.88
N MET A 16 6.33 -52.11 3.77
CA MET A 16 5.19 -51.25 3.40
C MET A 16 5.03 -50.06 4.35
N ALA A 17 5.98 -49.13 4.30
CA ALA A 17 5.83 -47.84 4.98
C ALA A 17 6.65 -46.68 4.36
N ASN A 18 7.00 -46.73 3.07
CA ASN A 18 7.88 -45.70 2.48
C ASN A 18 7.58 -45.33 1.02
N LEU A 19 6.31 -45.22 0.61
CA LEU A 19 5.96 -44.63 -0.70
C LEU A 19 4.68 -43.77 -0.69
N ALA A 20 4.28 -43.23 0.46
CA ALA A 20 3.20 -42.22 0.55
C ALA A 20 3.72 -40.81 0.88
N LEU A 21 4.96 -40.53 0.52
CA LEU A 21 5.57 -39.20 0.56
C LEU A 21 6.23 -38.92 -0.80
N SER A 22 5.49 -39.11 -1.90
CA SER A 22 5.78 -38.32 -3.10
C SER A 22 5.29 -36.91 -2.79
N ALA A 23 6.26 -36.11 -2.37
CA ALA A 23 6.14 -34.71 -2.06
C ALA A 23 5.17 -34.00 -3.02
N CYS A 24 4.29 -33.19 -2.45
CA CYS A 24 3.79 -32.02 -3.12
C CYS A 24 5.02 -31.31 -3.70
N GLU A 25 5.20 -31.31 -5.02
CA GLU A 25 6.15 -30.43 -5.68
C GLU A 25 5.65 -29.00 -5.44
N VAL A 26 5.97 -28.45 -4.27
CA VAL A 26 5.97 -27.01 -4.06
C VAL A 26 7.17 -26.54 -4.86
N THR A 27 6.97 -26.35 -6.16
CA THR A 27 7.94 -25.64 -6.97
C THR A 27 8.06 -24.24 -6.36
N PRO A 28 9.27 -23.73 -6.06
CA PRO A 28 9.42 -22.35 -5.59
C PRO A 28 9.12 -21.30 -6.69
N TYR A 29 8.63 -21.76 -7.85
CA TYR A 29 8.46 -21.02 -9.09
C TYR A 29 7.11 -21.27 -9.77
N GLY A 30 6.20 -22.01 -9.14
CA GLY A 30 4.80 -22.03 -9.56
C GLY A 30 4.19 -20.73 -9.09
N ALA A 31 4.00 -19.76 -9.99
CA ALA A 31 3.22 -18.57 -9.69
C ALA A 31 1.80 -19.02 -9.36
N ASP A 32 1.52 -19.21 -8.08
CA ASP A 32 0.19 -19.52 -7.58
C ASP A 32 -0.64 -18.25 -7.78
N VAL A 33 -1.29 -18.17 -8.96
CA VAL A 33 -2.18 -17.07 -9.34
C VAL A 33 -2.95 -16.61 -8.10
N ALA A 34 -2.83 -15.33 -7.77
CA ALA A 34 -3.43 -14.74 -6.57
C ALA A 34 -4.82 -15.33 -6.30
N PRO A 35 -5.10 -15.82 -5.07
CA PRO A 35 -6.40 -16.42 -4.75
C PRO A 35 -7.56 -15.53 -5.20
N ASP A 36 -8.68 -16.11 -5.64
CA ASP A 36 -9.76 -15.31 -6.26
C ASP A 36 -10.29 -14.20 -5.36
N TYR A 37 -10.29 -14.40 -4.03
CA TYR A 37 -10.67 -13.34 -3.09
C TYR A 37 -9.70 -12.14 -3.12
N CYS A 38 -8.40 -12.35 -3.41
CA CYS A 38 -7.41 -11.29 -3.59
C CYS A 38 -7.69 -10.45 -4.83
N LYS A 39 -8.16 -11.06 -5.92
CA LYS A 39 -8.49 -10.32 -7.16
C LYS A 39 -9.60 -9.28 -6.94
N SER A 40 -10.52 -9.55 -6.01
CA SER A 40 -11.58 -8.60 -5.61
C SER A 40 -11.09 -7.39 -4.81
N LEU A 41 -9.81 -7.40 -4.40
CA LEU A 41 -9.17 -6.33 -3.65
C LEU A 41 -8.32 -5.39 -4.52
N SER A 42 -8.33 -5.58 -5.83
CA SER A 42 -7.62 -4.71 -6.77
C SER A 42 -7.98 -3.23 -6.57
N ILE A 43 -7.02 -2.35 -6.85
CA ILE A 43 -7.17 -0.90 -6.75
C ILE A 43 -8.35 -0.43 -7.61
N ARG A 44 -8.52 -0.99 -8.81
CA ARG A 44 -9.67 -0.70 -9.67
C ARG A 44 -11.01 -0.99 -8.98
N THR A 45 -11.12 -2.13 -8.30
CA THR A 45 -12.35 -2.52 -7.59
C THR A 45 -12.61 -1.59 -6.42
N ASN A 46 -11.58 -1.21 -5.67
CA ASN A 46 -11.73 -0.25 -4.57
C ASN A 46 -12.09 1.16 -5.05
N ILE A 47 -11.56 1.62 -6.18
CA ILE A 47 -11.98 2.88 -6.83
C ILE A 47 -13.46 2.83 -7.23
N GLN A 48 -13.94 1.68 -7.73
CA GLN A 48 -15.37 1.52 -8.03
C GLN A 48 -16.23 1.58 -6.76
N LYS A 49 -15.81 0.95 -5.66
CA LYS A 49 -16.50 1.06 -4.36
C LYS A 49 -16.55 2.52 -3.88
N LEU A 50 -15.47 3.28 -4.01
CA LEU A 50 -15.45 4.72 -3.70
C LEU A 50 -16.47 5.51 -4.50
N LYS A 51 -16.56 5.26 -5.81
CA LYS A 51 -17.59 5.89 -6.67
C LYS A 51 -19.01 5.55 -6.19
N SER A 52 -19.25 4.31 -5.79
CA SER A 52 -20.55 3.91 -5.24
C SER A 52 -20.86 4.60 -3.91
N LEU A 53 -19.87 4.80 -3.04
CA LEU A 53 -20.04 5.54 -1.78
C LEU A 53 -20.38 7.02 -2.03
N GLU A 54 -19.70 7.66 -2.98
CA GLU A 54 -19.99 9.04 -3.39
C GLU A 54 -21.41 9.17 -3.95
N GLN A 55 -21.82 8.26 -4.85
CA GLN A 55 -23.16 8.25 -5.43
C GLN A 55 -24.27 7.99 -4.40
N ALA A 56 -24.00 7.19 -3.37
CA ALA A 56 -24.94 6.90 -2.31
C ALA A 56 -25.19 8.10 -1.36
N ASN A 57 -24.27 9.07 -1.32
CA ASN A 57 -24.40 10.27 -0.50
C ASN A 57 -23.95 11.54 -1.24
N PRO A 58 -24.74 12.02 -2.22
CA PRO A 58 -24.35 13.14 -3.09
C PRO A 58 -24.21 14.47 -2.34
N SER A 59 -24.78 14.59 -1.14
CA SER A 59 -24.65 15.79 -0.29
C SER A 59 -23.39 15.80 0.58
N LYS A 60 -22.66 14.68 0.69
CA LYS A 60 -21.44 14.62 1.50
C LYS A 60 -20.36 15.48 0.87
N GLN A 61 -19.64 16.22 1.70
CA GLN A 61 -18.55 17.11 1.26
C GLN A 61 -17.30 16.91 2.14
N ASN A 62 -17.51 16.56 3.40
CA ASN A 62 -16.43 16.28 4.35
C ASN A 62 -16.23 14.78 4.48
N PHE A 63 -14.98 14.34 4.48
CA PHE A 63 -14.64 12.93 4.60
C PHE A 63 -13.26 12.77 5.24
N LYS A 64 -12.99 11.57 5.75
CA LYS A 64 -11.67 11.25 6.31
C LYS A 64 -11.06 10.05 5.62
N VAL A 65 -9.75 10.08 5.50
CA VAL A 65 -8.94 9.02 4.93
C VAL A 65 -7.98 8.52 5.99
N ALA A 66 -8.00 7.22 6.29
CA ALA A 66 -6.95 6.61 7.10
C ALA A 66 -5.69 6.46 6.24
N ILE A 67 -4.53 6.71 6.83
CA ILE A 67 -3.23 6.56 6.15
C ILE A 67 -2.39 5.57 6.97
N ILE A 68 -1.85 4.56 6.31
CA ILE A 68 -0.91 3.60 6.91
C ILE A 68 0.23 3.29 5.93
N ALA A 69 1.38 2.86 6.43
CA ALA A 69 2.52 2.43 5.62
C ALA A 69 3.36 1.38 6.37
N ASP A 70 4.29 0.73 5.66
CA ASP A 70 5.35 -0.09 6.25
C ASP A 70 4.79 -1.19 7.16
N SER A 71 3.82 -1.93 6.62
CA SER A 71 3.08 -2.96 7.36
C SER A 71 3.77 -4.33 7.39
N HIS A 72 4.87 -4.46 6.67
CA HIS A 72 5.61 -5.70 6.46
C HIS A 72 6.36 -6.23 7.70
N VAL A 73 6.65 -5.38 8.69
CA VAL A 73 7.54 -5.75 9.80
C VAL A 73 6.88 -6.74 10.78
N ASN A 74 5.56 -6.63 10.99
CA ASN A 74 4.84 -7.50 11.91
C ASN A 74 3.42 -7.81 11.40
N SER A 75 3.15 -9.10 11.20
CA SER A 75 1.86 -9.64 10.77
C SER A 75 0.68 -9.13 11.58
N ASP A 76 0.87 -8.95 12.89
CA ASP A 76 -0.22 -8.56 13.79
C ASP A 76 -0.49 -7.05 13.73
N SER A 77 0.49 -6.25 13.31
CA SER A 77 0.34 -4.79 13.25
C SER A 77 -0.63 -4.38 12.15
N LEU A 78 -0.59 -5.03 10.98
CA LEU A 78 -1.58 -4.81 9.93
C LEU A 78 -2.99 -5.23 10.40
N ALA A 79 -3.12 -6.38 11.04
CA ALA A 79 -4.41 -6.87 11.54
C ALA A 79 -5.02 -5.91 12.57
N ARG A 80 -4.22 -5.41 13.52
CA ARG A 80 -4.65 -4.40 14.51
C ARG A 80 -5.05 -3.08 13.86
N ALA A 81 -4.29 -2.62 12.85
CA ALA A 81 -4.62 -1.42 12.11
C ALA A 81 -5.97 -1.57 11.37
N VAL A 82 -6.20 -2.72 10.72
CA VAL A 82 -7.49 -3.03 10.07
C VAL A 82 -8.64 -2.98 11.06
N GLU A 83 -8.52 -3.69 12.19
CA GLU A 83 -9.57 -3.72 13.21
C GLU A 83 -9.89 -2.32 13.73
N ARG A 84 -8.86 -1.54 14.05
CA ARG A 84 -9.00 -0.17 14.55
C ARG A 84 -9.69 0.74 13.54
N ILE A 85 -9.23 0.72 12.29
CA ILE A 85 -9.80 1.54 11.23
C ILE A 85 -11.25 1.13 10.95
N ASN A 86 -11.58 -0.17 11.00
CA ASN A 86 -12.96 -0.64 10.83
C ASN A 86 -13.90 -0.03 11.89
N ARG A 87 -13.47 0.05 13.16
CA ARG A 87 -14.25 0.66 14.26
C ARG A 87 -14.56 2.16 14.07
N ARG A 88 -13.85 2.86 13.18
CA ARG A 88 -14.04 4.29 12.90
C ARG A 88 -15.05 4.49 11.77
N SER A 89 -16.30 4.81 12.10
CA SER A 89 -17.37 5.02 11.10
C SER A 89 -17.26 6.33 10.31
N ASP A 90 -16.43 7.27 10.77
CA ASP A 90 -16.17 8.56 10.13
C ASP A 90 -15.00 8.51 9.12
N ILE A 91 -14.40 7.34 8.90
CA ILE A 91 -13.40 7.11 7.85
C ILE A 91 -14.09 6.52 6.64
N ASP A 92 -13.83 7.11 5.48
CA ASP A 92 -14.43 6.71 4.22
C ASP A 92 -13.62 5.60 3.54
N PHE A 93 -12.29 5.75 3.54
CA PHE A 93 -11.38 4.79 2.93
C PHE A 93 -9.97 4.88 3.51
N VAL A 94 -9.11 3.96 3.06
CA VAL A 94 -7.72 3.84 3.50
C VAL A 94 -6.75 4.07 2.35
N MET A 95 -5.73 4.88 2.57
CA MET A 95 -4.53 4.96 1.73
C MET A 95 -3.41 4.16 2.40
N ILE A 96 -2.83 3.21 1.67
CA ILE A 96 -1.71 2.40 2.11
C ILE A 96 -0.48 2.82 1.31
N LEU A 97 0.49 3.42 1.97
CA LEU A 97 1.60 4.10 1.32
C LEU A 97 2.80 3.18 1.11
N GLY A 98 2.56 1.96 0.62
CA GLY A 98 3.59 1.00 0.25
C GLY A 98 4.13 0.14 1.39
N ASP A 99 5.06 -0.73 1.03
CA ASP A 99 5.77 -1.64 1.92
C ASP A 99 4.82 -2.59 2.67
N LEU A 100 3.98 -3.23 1.86
CA LEU A 100 3.04 -4.29 2.23
C LEU A 100 3.74 -5.63 2.51
N THR A 101 4.92 -5.82 1.94
CA THR A 101 5.77 -7.01 2.06
C THR A 101 7.21 -6.61 2.35
N ASP A 102 7.98 -7.50 2.98
CA ASP A 102 9.36 -7.20 3.39
C ASP A 102 10.38 -7.57 2.30
N GLN A 103 10.08 -8.60 1.50
CA GLN A 103 11.01 -9.16 0.51
C GLN A 103 10.35 -9.39 -0.86
N GLY A 104 9.13 -8.88 -1.07
CA GLY A 104 8.36 -9.08 -2.30
C GLY A 104 8.04 -10.55 -2.61
N LEU A 105 7.95 -11.40 -1.57
CA LEU A 105 7.67 -12.82 -1.72
C LEU A 105 6.17 -13.08 -1.87
N GLU A 106 5.80 -14.07 -2.67
CA GLU A 106 4.39 -14.43 -2.91
C GLU A 106 3.63 -14.80 -1.63
N SER A 107 4.27 -15.53 -0.71
CA SER A 107 3.69 -15.86 0.59
C SER A 107 3.37 -14.62 1.44
N GLN A 108 4.18 -13.56 1.32
CA GLN A 108 3.93 -12.28 1.98
C GLN A 108 2.75 -11.56 1.33
N TYR A 109 2.66 -11.55 -0.01
CA TYR A 109 1.49 -11.01 -0.72
C TYR A 109 0.19 -11.74 -0.38
N GLN A 110 0.21 -13.07 -0.31
CA GLN A 110 -0.94 -13.86 0.13
C GLN A 110 -1.36 -13.51 1.56
N PHE A 111 -0.40 -13.40 2.47
CA PHE A 111 -0.65 -13.00 3.85
C PHE A 111 -1.23 -11.59 3.96
N THR A 112 -0.62 -10.62 3.27
CA THR A 112 -1.07 -9.23 3.28
C THR A 112 -2.46 -9.11 2.68
N CYS A 113 -2.71 -9.72 1.52
CA CYS A 113 -4.05 -9.80 0.92
C CYS A 113 -5.10 -10.35 1.90
N LYS A 114 -4.79 -11.45 2.60
CA LYS A 114 -5.72 -12.05 3.58
C LYS A 114 -6.07 -11.12 4.74
N ASN A 115 -5.18 -10.22 5.13
CA ASN A 115 -5.49 -9.23 6.17
C ASN A 115 -6.23 -8.02 5.59
N LEU A 116 -5.83 -7.55 4.42
CA LEU A 116 -6.51 -6.45 3.73
C LEU A 116 -7.94 -6.83 3.31
N SER A 117 -8.25 -8.10 3.07
CA SER A 117 -9.61 -8.57 2.77
C SER A 117 -10.60 -8.36 3.92
N LYS A 118 -10.10 -8.12 5.14
CA LYS A 118 -10.92 -7.86 6.33
C LYS A 118 -11.27 -6.37 6.49
N PHE A 119 -10.73 -5.48 5.66
CA PHE A 119 -11.20 -4.09 5.64
C PHE A 119 -12.67 -4.04 5.22
N GLU A 120 -13.49 -3.36 6.02
CA GLU A 120 -14.89 -3.08 5.69
C GLU A 120 -15.00 -1.83 4.79
N LYS A 121 -13.90 -1.09 4.65
CA LYS A 121 -13.78 0.13 3.87
C LYS A 121 -12.96 -0.11 2.60
N PRO A 122 -13.20 0.64 1.52
CA PRO A 122 -12.29 0.61 0.38
C PRO A 122 -10.88 0.99 0.80
N PHE A 123 -9.88 0.42 0.15
CA PHE A 123 -8.49 0.82 0.33
C PHE A 123 -7.78 0.97 -1.01
N ILE A 124 -6.79 1.84 -1.04
CA ILE A 124 -5.95 2.12 -2.20
C ILE A 124 -4.50 2.04 -1.73
N SER A 125 -3.66 1.30 -2.43
CA SER A 125 -2.26 1.13 -2.05
C SER A 125 -1.32 1.57 -3.15
N VAL A 126 -0.29 2.34 -2.82
CA VAL A 126 0.88 2.52 -3.71
C VAL A 126 1.87 1.37 -3.47
N ILE A 127 2.87 1.24 -4.34
CA ILE A 127 3.94 0.26 -4.20
C ILE A 127 5.11 0.85 -3.41
N GLY A 128 5.65 0.10 -2.44
CA GLY A 128 6.90 0.46 -1.76
C GLY A 128 8.14 -0.21 -2.36
N ASN A 129 9.33 0.14 -1.87
CA ASN A 129 10.56 -0.44 -2.39
C ASN A 129 10.67 -1.91 -2.00
N HIS A 130 10.30 -2.29 -0.76
CA HIS A 130 10.33 -3.69 -0.31
C HIS A 130 9.32 -4.57 -1.07
N ASP A 131 8.19 -3.98 -1.47
CA ASP A 131 7.19 -4.64 -2.31
C ASP A 131 7.73 -5.08 -3.67
N SER A 132 8.73 -4.37 -4.17
CA SER A 132 9.26 -4.57 -5.52
C SER A 132 10.49 -5.50 -5.58
N LEU A 133 10.95 -5.98 -4.42
CA LEU A 133 12.05 -6.94 -4.31
C LEU A 133 11.65 -8.32 -4.86
N SER A 134 12.63 -9.17 -5.18
CA SER A 134 12.40 -10.50 -5.75
C SER A 134 11.48 -10.46 -6.99
N ASN A 135 10.38 -11.22 -7.01
CA ASN A 135 9.34 -11.18 -8.05
C ASN A 135 8.23 -10.16 -7.74
N GLY A 136 8.44 -9.31 -6.74
CA GLY A 136 7.43 -8.48 -6.12
C GLY A 136 6.78 -7.47 -7.04
N LYS A 137 7.51 -6.91 -8.03
CA LYS A 137 6.93 -6.06 -9.08
C LYS A 137 5.76 -6.74 -9.80
N LEU A 138 5.98 -7.96 -10.26
CA LEU A 138 4.96 -8.75 -10.95
C LEU A 138 3.81 -9.08 -9.98
N LEU A 139 4.13 -9.57 -8.80
CA LEU A 139 3.13 -9.96 -7.79
C LEU A 139 2.25 -8.77 -7.38
N TRP A 140 2.84 -7.60 -7.11
CA TRP A 140 2.09 -6.40 -6.76
C TRP A 140 1.04 -6.05 -7.82
N THR A 141 1.41 -6.08 -9.10
CA THR A 141 0.45 -5.81 -10.19
C THR A 141 -0.64 -6.87 -10.34
N GLN A 142 -0.37 -8.12 -9.94
CA GLN A 142 -1.35 -9.21 -9.96
C GLN A 142 -2.32 -9.14 -8.78
N TYR A 143 -1.83 -8.76 -7.59
CA TYR A 143 -2.64 -8.71 -6.37
C TYR A 143 -3.42 -7.39 -6.23
N PHE A 144 -2.79 -6.26 -6.52
CA PHE A 144 -3.36 -4.93 -6.23
C PHE A 144 -3.45 -4.03 -7.46
N GLY A 145 -2.40 -4.01 -8.27
CA GLY A 145 -2.29 -3.13 -9.43
C GLY A 145 -3.17 -3.55 -10.61
N ASP A 146 -2.77 -3.09 -11.79
CA ASP A 146 -3.39 -3.46 -13.07
C ASP A 146 -2.36 -4.16 -13.96
N ALA A 147 -2.30 -5.49 -13.87
CA ALA A 147 -1.39 -6.31 -14.67
C ALA A 147 -1.56 -6.10 -16.19
N SER A 148 -2.72 -5.62 -16.66
CA SER A 148 -2.94 -5.33 -18.08
C SER A 148 -2.19 -4.10 -18.58
N LYS A 149 -1.70 -3.25 -17.67
CA LYS A 149 -1.00 -2.01 -17.97
C LYS A 149 0.52 -2.11 -17.87
N GLY A 150 1.06 -3.29 -17.55
CA GLY A 150 2.51 -3.48 -17.41
C GLY A 150 3.12 -2.48 -16.41
N PHE A 151 4.13 -1.72 -16.85
CA PHE A 151 4.81 -0.72 -16.01
C PHE A 151 3.95 0.51 -15.67
N ASP A 152 2.85 0.75 -16.38
CA ASP A 152 1.86 1.78 -16.00
C ASP A 152 0.94 1.29 -14.87
N GLY A 153 1.03 0.02 -14.48
CA GLY A 153 0.20 -0.60 -13.45
C GLY A 153 0.39 -0.03 -12.04
N TYR A 154 1.46 0.77 -11.82
CA TYR A 154 1.78 1.39 -10.52
C TYR A 154 1.32 2.85 -10.39
N ASN A 155 0.91 3.47 -11.50
CA ASN A 155 0.50 4.87 -11.56
C ASN A 155 -0.99 4.94 -11.89
N TYR A 156 -1.77 5.62 -11.05
CA TYR A 156 -3.20 5.77 -11.28
C TYR A 156 -3.76 6.95 -10.49
N SER A 157 -4.93 7.40 -10.89
CA SER A 157 -5.61 8.51 -10.23
C SER A 157 -7.10 8.22 -10.09
N PHE A 158 -7.72 8.87 -9.13
CA PHE A 158 -9.16 8.82 -8.91
C PHE A 158 -9.63 10.10 -8.23
N SER A 159 -10.93 10.34 -8.25
CA SER A 159 -11.54 11.45 -7.53
C SER A 159 -12.53 10.92 -6.50
N TYR A 160 -12.65 11.62 -5.38
CA TYR A 160 -13.63 11.37 -4.35
C TYR A 160 -14.01 12.69 -3.68
N LEU A 161 -15.30 13.04 -3.69
CA LEU A 161 -15.88 14.22 -3.06
C LEU A 161 -15.12 15.52 -3.38
N GLY A 162 -14.92 15.76 -4.67
CA GLY A 162 -14.24 16.95 -5.19
C GLY A 162 -12.73 16.99 -4.94
N THR A 163 -12.13 15.91 -4.44
CA THR A 163 -10.67 15.79 -4.26
C THR A 163 -10.09 14.80 -5.25
N LYS A 164 -9.02 15.18 -5.96
CA LYS A 164 -8.26 14.28 -6.83
C LYS A 164 -7.13 13.63 -6.04
N PHE A 165 -6.98 12.32 -6.19
CA PHE A 165 -5.86 11.55 -5.66
C PHE A 165 -5.00 11.07 -6.83
N ILE A 166 -3.69 11.31 -6.74
CA ILE A 166 -2.69 10.90 -7.74
C ILE A 166 -1.72 9.95 -7.04
N ALA A 167 -1.84 8.67 -7.30
CA ALA A 167 -0.95 7.65 -6.76
C ALA A 167 0.13 7.32 -7.79
N TYR A 168 1.39 7.33 -7.38
CA TYR A 168 2.52 7.09 -8.27
C TYR A 168 3.64 6.32 -7.59
N ASN A 169 4.41 5.59 -8.40
CA ASN A 169 5.64 4.93 -8.00
C ASN A 169 6.83 5.90 -8.08
N ASP A 170 7.67 5.90 -7.05
CA ASP A 170 8.86 6.74 -6.92
C ASP A 170 10.10 5.98 -6.42
N ASN A 171 10.02 4.64 -6.35
CA ASN A 171 11.09 3.77 -5.84
C ASN A 171 12.27 3.71 -6.84
N GLY A 172 13.13 4.74 -6.81
CA GLY A 172 14.17 4.99 -7.81
C GLY A 172 15.37 4.04 -7.80
N PHE A 173 15.55 3.23 -6.75
CA PHE A 173 16.57 2.17 -6.73
C PHE A 173 16.06 0.90 -7.43
N GLU A 174 14.78 0.59 -7.29
CA GLU A 174 14.20 -0.62 -7.85
C GLU A 174 13.63 -0.39 -9.25
N PHE A 175 13.25 0.84 -9.61
CA PHE A 175 12.64 1.16 -10.90
C PHE A 175 13.43 2.20 -11.69
N GLN A 176 13.33 2.11 -13.02
CA GLN A 176 13.88 3.09 -13.94
C GLN A 176 12.81 4.12 -14.30
N ASN A 177 13.23 5.36 -14.57
CA ASN A 177 12.34 6.45 -15.03
C ASN A 177 11.18 6.77 -14.07
N VAL A 178 11.40 6.65 -12.76
CA VAL A 178 10.44 7.01 -11.72
C VAL A 178 10.92 8.22 -10.89
N PRO A 179 9.99 9.01 -10.33
CA PRO A 179 8.57 9.07 -10.68
C PRO A 179 8.30 9.55 -12.12
N ASP A 180 7.19 9.10 -12.72
CA ASP A 180 6.69 9.65 -13.98
C ASP A 180 6.11 11.05 -13.72
N GLN A 181 6.96 12.07 -13.81
CA GLN A 181 6.59 13.46 -13.61
C GLN A 181 5.55 13.94 -14.63
N SER A 182 5.59 13.41 -15.87
CA SER A 182 4.63 13.77 -16.90
C SER A 182 3.23 13.27 -16.55
N PHE A 183 3.12 12.06 -16.00
CA PHE A 183 1.85 11.54 -15.46
C PHE A 183 1.32 12.42 -14.33
N ILE A 184 2.16 12.74 -13.35
CA ILE A 184 1.76 13.56 -12.19
C ILE A 184 1.24 14.92 -12.67
N GLN A 185 1.97 15.61 -13.55
CA GLN A 185 1.57 16.91 -14.09
C GLN A 185 0.25 16.84 -14.87
N ARG A 186 0.07 15.82 -15.73
CA ARG A 186 -1.16 15.64 -16.50
C ARG A 186 -2.38 15.43 -15.60
N GLU A 187 -2.25 14.62 -14.55
CA GLU A 187 -3.36 14.32 -13.62
C GLU A 187 -3.64 15.48 -12.66
N ALA A 188 -2.63 16.28 -12.33
CA ALA A 188 -2.77 17.49 -11.52
C ALA A 188 -3.37 18.66 -12.31
N ALA A 189 -3.24 18.68 -13.65
CA ALA A 189 -3.83 19.72 -14.47
C ALA A 189 -5.36 19.77 -14.32
N ILE A 190 -5.90 20.99 -14.20
CA ILE A 190 -7.35 21.23 -14.10
C ILE A 190 -7.89 21.41 -15.51
N SER A 191 -8.81 20.53 -15.91
CA SER A 191 -9.44 20.62 -17.23
C SER A 191 -10.44 21.77 -17.28
N ALA A 192 -10.74 22.27 -18.49
CA ALA A 192 -11.76 23.30 -18.66
C ALA A 192 -13.12 22.82 -18.14
N GLY A 193 -13.69 23.56 -17.18
CA GLY A 193 -14.97 23.21 -16.53
C GLY A 193 -14.85 22.18 -15.39
N GLU A 194 -13.65 21.72 -15.07
CA GLU A 194 -13.43 20.87 -13.90
C GLU A 194 -13.52 21.70 -12.60
N VAL A 195 -14.36 21.24 -11.66
CA VAL A 195 -14.43 21.76 -10.30
C VAL A 195 -13.74 20.77 -9.37
N ARG A 196 -12.66 21.21 -8.74
CA ARG A 196 -11.85 20.43 -7.81
C ARG A 196 -11.51 21.31 -6.61
N ASN A 197 -11.72 20.77 -5.41
CA ASN A 197 -11.37 21.43 -4.15
C ASN A 197 -9.89 21.27 -3.85
N HIS A 198 -9.39 20.04 -3.94
CA HIS A 198 -8.00 19.69 -3.61
C HIS A 198 -7.43 18.64 -4.57
N THR A 199 -6.10 18.59 -4.67
CA THR A 199 -5.35 17.46 -5.22
C THR A 199 -4.35 16.95 -4.19
N VAL A 200 -4.39 15.65 -3.91
CA VAL A 200 -3.45 14.95 -3.05
C VAL A 200 -2.62 13.99 -3.88
N ALA A 201 -1.29 14.11 -3.82
CA ALA A 201 -0.39 13.15 -4.45
C ALA A 201 0.15 12.15 -3.41
N ALA A 202 0.24 10.87 -3.76
CA ALA A 202 0.62 9.81 -2.84
C ALA A 202 1.69 8.92 -3.48
N SER A 203 2.75 8.66 -2.73
CA SER A 203 3.81 7.74 -3.11
C SER A 203 4.39 7.07 -1.87
N HIS A 204 5.33 6.15 -2.03
CA HIS A 204 5.95 5.52 -0.88
C HIS A 204 7.01 6.42 -0.26
N VAL A 205 7.88 7.00 -1.08
CA VAL A 205 9.03 7.76 -0.64
C VAL A 205 8.75 9.27 -0.70
N GLN A 206 9.28 10.06 0.22
CA GLN A 206 9.15 11.52 0.10
C GLN A 206 10.09 12.09 -0.98
N PRO A 207 9.71 13.13 -1.74
CA PRO A 207 10.54 13.75 -2.77
C PRO A 207 11.93 14.20 -2.31
N ASN A 208 12.07 14.53 -1.02
CA ASN A 208 13.33 14.95 -0.40
C ASN A 208 14.15 13.81 0.22
N SER A 209 13.84 12.55 -0.07
CA SER A 209 14.53 11.39 0.51
C SER A 209 15.93 11.16 -0.07
N GLU A 210 16.62 10.21 0.55
CA GLU A 210 17.87 9.62 0.13
C GLU A 210 17.78 8.78 -1.16
N VAL A 211 16.58 8.40 -1.61
CA VAL A 211 16.37 7.65 -2.86
C VAL A 211 16.60 8.56 -4.07
N HIS A 212 16.22 9.84 -3.97
CA HIS A 212 16.42 10.84 -5.02
C HIS A 212 17.80 11.50 -4.89
N THR A 213 18.85 10.72 -5.18
CA THR A 213 20.26 11.09 -4.97
C THR A 213 20.76 12.22 -5.89
N ASP A 214 20.21 12.36 -7.10
CA ASP A 214 20.57 13.45 -8.01
C ASP A 214 19.93 14.77 -7.54
N PRO A 215 20.73 15.76 -7.12
CA PRO A 215 20.22 17.02 -6.60
C PRO A 215 19.49 17.86 -7.66
N VAL A 216 19.87 17.76 -8.94
CA VAL A 216 19.21 18.46 -10.04
C VAL A 216 17.84 17.83 -10.29
N PHE A 217 17.78 16.51 -10.35
CA PHE A 217 16.52 15.78 -10.46
C PHE A 217 15.58 16.15 -9.31
N ARG A 218 16.07 16.08 -8.07
CA ARG A 218 15.29 16.39 -6.87
C ARG A 218 14.75 17.82 -6.89
N ALA A 219 15.60 18.82 -7.16
CA ALA A 219 15.16 20.21 -7.24
C ALA A 219 14.09 20.43 -8.33
N ASN A 220 14.27 19.82 -9.51
CA ASN A 220 13.29 19.88 -10.59
C ASN A 220 11.97 19.21 -10.19
N PHE A 221 12.02 18.08 -9.47
CA PHE A 221 10.84 17.37 -9.02
C PHE A 221 10.03 18.19 -8.02
N LEU A 222 10.66 18.78 -7.00
CA LEU A 222 9.98 19.65 -6.04
C LEU A 222 9.39 20.90 -6.72
N GLN A 223 10.15 21.52 -7.63
CA GLN A 223 9.68 22.67 -8.40
C GLN A 223 8.48 22.30 -9.29
N MET A 224 8.47 21.09 -9.85
CA MET A 224 7.35 20.56 -10.63
C MET A 224 6.09 20.41 -9.75
N LEU A 225 6.24 19.87 -8.54
CA LEU A 225 5.13 19.77 -7.58
C LEU A 225 4.56 21.15 -7.25
N ALA A 226 5.43 22.13 -6.99
CA ALA A 226 5.02 23.52 -6.67
C ALA A 226 4.31 24.23 -7.84
N ASN A 227 4.69 23.90 -9.07
CA ASN A 227 4.05 24.43 -10.27
C ASN A 227 2.77 23.67 -10.65
N SER A 228 2.49 22.54 -9.99
CA SER A 228 1.30 21.73 -10.20
C SER A 228 0.19 22.15 -9.22
N LYS A 229 -1.07 21.82 -9.54
CA LYS A 229 -2.21 22.06 -8.64
C LYS A 229 -2.31 20.97 -7.57
N ILE A 230 -1.24 20.76 -6.80
CA ILE A 230 -1.13 19.76 -5.73
C ILE A 230 -1.06 20.49 -4.38
N ASP A 231 -1.98 20.17 -3.48
CA ASP A 231 -2.12 20.86 -2.18
C ASP A 231 -1.40 20.10 -1.05
N MET A 232 -1.32 18.78 -1.18
CA MET A 232 -0.72 17.87 -0.21
C MET A 232 -0.03 16.71 -0.91
N THR A 233 1.13 16.30 -0.39
CA THR A 233 1.75 15.02 -0.73
C THR A 233 1.87 14.14 0.51
N ILE A 234 1.57 12.84 0.36
CA ILE A 234 1.57 11.87 1.46
C ILE A 234 2.50 10.68 1.15
N HIS A 235 3.29 10.28 2.15
CA HIS A 235 4.36 9.28 2.01
C HIS A 235 4.47 8.33 3.23
N GLY A 236 5.24 7.26 3.08
CA GLY A 236 5.67 6.33 4.14
C GLY A 236 7.20 6.30 4.26
N HIS A 237 7.81 5.10 4.32
CA HIS A 237 9.25 4.84 4.19
C HIS A 237 10.12 5.28 5.37
N ARG A 238 9.88 6.45 5.97
CA ARG A 238 10.70 6.95 7.11
C ARG A 238 10.41 6.26 8.44
N HIS A 239 9.37 5.42 8.49
CA HIS A 239 8.91 4.72 9.69
C HIS A 239 8.52 5.62 10.89
N SER A 240 8.54 6.94 10.72
CA SER A 240 8.25 7.94 11.76
C SER A 240 7.41 9.05 11.16
N PHE A 241 6.59 9.69 11.99
CA PHE A 241 5.79 10.82 11.55
C PHE A 241 6.68 12.00 11.17
N PHE A 242 6.37 12.60 10.04
CA PHE A 242 6.99 13.85 9.60
C PHE A 242 5.93 14.68 8.88
N TYR A 243 5.87 15.98 9.19
CA TYR A 243 5.06 16.91 8.42
C TYR A 243 5.85 18.20 8.29
N ASP A 244 6.20 18.57 7.07
CA ASP A 244 7.05 19.71 6.79
C ASP A 244 6.71 20.32 5.43
N LYS A 245 7.29 21.49 5.16
CA LYS A 245 7.31 22.12 3.86
C LYS A 245 8.70 22.10 3.25
N ASP A 246 8.76 21.81 1.96
CA ASP A 246 10.03 21.89 1.24
C ASP A 246 10.44 23.34 0.91
N ALA A 247 11.58 23.49 0.23
CA ALA A 247 12.11 24.79 -0.22
C ALA A 247 11.19 25.56 -1.19
N PHE A 248 10.18 24.90 -1.76
CA PHE A 248 9.18 25.48 -2.65
C PHE A 248 7.80 25.60 -1.98
N ASN A 249 7.74 25.41 -0.64
CA ASN A 249 6.53 25.50 0.18
C ASN A 249 5.47 24.43 -0.16
N ASN A 250 5.87 23.30 -0.75
CA ASN A 250 5.01 22.12 -0.91
C ASN A 250 4.83 21.40 0.43
N ASN A 251 3.62 20.93 0.73
CA ASN A 251 3.35 20.13 1.93
C ASN A 251 3.73 18.66 1.73
N HIS A 252 4.52 18.11 2.66
CA HIS A 252 4.89 16.70 2.71
C HIS A 252 4.52 16.09 4.06
N TYR A 253 3.55 15.20 4.05
CA TYR A 253 3.19 14.39 5.22
C TYR A 253 3.74 12.97 5.07
N VAL A 254 4.41 12.47 6.09
CA VAL A 254 4.91 11.10 6.16
C VAL A 254 4.27 10.42 7.36
N VAL A 255 3.60 9.30 7.10
CA VAL A 255 3.04 8.46 8.16
C VAL A 255 4.14 7.59 8.78
N ALA A 256 4.07 7.36 10.08
CA ALA A 256 4.91 6.36 10.73
C ALA A 256 4.51 4.94 10.32
N TRP A 257 5.41 3.98 10.55
CA TRP A 257 5.12 2.57 10.29
C TRP A 257 3.99 2.05 11.18
N THR A 258 3.23 1.07 10.69
CA THR A 258 2.12 0.49 11.48
C THR A 258 2.58 -0.31 12.71
N LYS A 259 3.88 -0.65 12.79
CA LYS A 259 4.44 -1.48 13.86
C LYS A 259 4.09 -0.96 15.24
N ASP A 260 4.28 0.33 15.47
CA ASP A 260 4.06 1.02 16.76
C ASP A 260 2.62 1.50 16.94
N GLU A 261 1.67 0.78 16.32
CA GLU A 261 0.24 1.15 16.27
C GLU A 261 -0.02 2.56 15.74
N SER A 262 0.92 3.08 14.96
CA SER A 262 0.87 4.42 14.41
C SER A 262 0.16 4.41 13.06
N TRP A 263 -0.61 5.47 12.82
CA TRP A 263 -1.38 5.68 11.59
C TRP A 263 -1.76 7.16 11.47
N GLY A 264 -2.04 7.61 10.26
CA GLY A 264 -2.47 8.97 9.97
C GLY A 264 -3.96 9.06 9.72
N VAL A 265 -4.55 10.23 9.98
CA VAL A 265 -5.89 10.57 9.49
C VAL A 265 -5.81 11.88 8.73
N MET A 266 -6.28 11.87 7.49
CA MET A 266 -6.42 13.05 6.66
C MET A 266 -7.90 13.44 6.61
N ASN A 267 -8.23 14.56 7.23
CA ASN A 267 -9.58 15.12 7.30
C ASN A 267 -9.75 16.19 6.22
N ILE A 268 -10.64 15.95 5.26
CA ILE A 268 -10.79 16.77 4.07
C ILE A 268 -12.18 17.42 4.08
N SER A 269 -12.19 18.72 3.83
CA SER A 269 -13.36 19.54 3.58
C SER A 269 -13.13 20.37 2.32
N PRO A 270 -14.15 20.98 1.69
CA PRO A 270 -13.94 21.80 0.50
C PRO A 270 -12.92 22.94 0.68
N SER A 271 -12.72 23.46 1.89
CA SER A 271 -11.83 24.60 2.15
C SER A 271 -10.45 24.25 2.69
N LYS A 272 -10.24 23.04 3.23
CA LYS A 272 -8.96 22.65 3.83
C LYS A 272 -8.76 21.15 3.97
N ILE A 273 -7.49 20.76 4.05
CA ILE A 273 -7.00 19.45 4.49
C ILE A 273 -6.39 19.64 5.88
N VAL A 274 -6.71 18.76 6.82
CA VAL A 274 -6.13 18.73 8.17
C VAL A 274 -5.56 17.33 8.41
N MET A 275 -4.32 17.27 8.89
CA MET A 275 -3.63 16.01 9.18
C MET A 275 -3.67 15.73 10.68
N GLU A 276 -3.81 14.45 11.03
CA GLU A 276 -3.73 13.97 12.40
C GLU A 276 -2.74 12.80 12.47
N ASN A 277 -1.90 12.80 13.50
CA ASN A 277 -1.06 11.65 13.87
C ASN A 277 -1.76 10.86 14.95
N CYS A 278 -1.94 9.56 14.72
CA CYS A 278 -2.58 8.67 15.67
C CYS A 278 -1.62 7.58 16.16
N THR A 279 -1.72 7.25 17.44
CA THR A 279 -1.07 6.08 18.06
C THR A 279 -2.10 5.37 18.93
N GLY A 280 -2.37 4.11 18.63
CA GLY A 280 -3.54 3.43 19.20
C GLY A 280 -4.82 4.17 18.78
N ASP A 281 -5.71 4.43 19.73
CA ASP A 281 -6.98 5.14 19.49
C ASP A 281 -6.90 6.67 19.72
N THR A 282 -5.71 7.20 20.05
CA THR A 282 -5.49 8.63 20.27
C THR A 282 -4.98 9.28 19.00
N CYS A 283 -5.60 10.38 18.58
CA CYS A 283 -5.20 11.18 17.41
C CYS A 283 -4.98 12.64 17.82
N MET A 284 -3.94 13.26 17.28
CA MET A 284 -3.63 14.67 17.48
C MET A 284 -3.49 15.38 16.14
N VAL A 285 -4.16 16.52 15.99
CA VAL A 285 -3.97 17.41 14.82
C VAL A 285 -2.53 17.87 14.77
N VAL A 286 -1.95 17.86 13.56
CA VAL A 286 -0.59 18.32 13.29
C VAL A 286 -0.58 19.35 12.18
N GLU A 287 0.38 20.25 12.27
CA GLU A 287 0.69 21.29 11.28
C GLU A 287 2.11 21.04 10.75
N PRO A 288 2.43 21.52 9.54
CA PRO A 288 3.80 21.41 9.04
C PRO A 288 4.75 22.20 9.94
N ASN A 289 5.96 21.66 10.17
CA ASN A 289 7.04 22.34 10.88
C ASN A 289 7.56 23.58 10.14
#